data_AF-B3ERH6-F1
#
_entry.id   AF-B3ERH6-F1
#
_cell.length_a   1.000
_cell.length_b   1.000
_cell.length_c   1.000
_cell.angle_alpha   90.00
_cell.angle_beta   90.00
_cell.angle_gamma   90.00
#
_symmetry.space_group_name_H-M   'P 1'
#
loop_
_entity.id
_entity.type
_entity.pdbx_description
1 polymer ?
#
loop_
_entity_poly.entity_id
_entity_poly.type
_entity_poly.pdbx_seq_one_letter_code
_entity_poly.pdbx_strand_id
1 'polypeptide(L)'
;MPETPEEWAGLALTVGLDFVPFGKALKFLIGPGKKVVHGKVKNLLIGLLKKREKKICTKFLKSLNKRISIQKQARHVAGTAEKGKGFMHSLEDAQAVLDAIHAGKAEFIGVSKAGHQVFRVNGITGTHVNVREKVIGQRTNVFAIKGTINPSIVPTKPDFKPFFRI
;
A
#
# COMPACT_ATOMS: atom_id res chain seq x y z
N MET A 1 -10.98 -1.49 17.92
CA MET A 1 -9.86 -1.11 18.80
C MET A 1 -9.57 -2.34 19.64
N PRO A 2 -8.31 -2.61 19.99
CA PRO A 2 -8.00 -3.73 20.85
C PRO A 2 -8.86 -3.72 22.12
N GLU A 3 -9.45 -4.86 22.43
CA GLU A 3 -10.30 -5.10 23.59
C GLU A 3 -9.58 -5.95 24.63
N THR A 4 -8.54 -6.69 24.23
CA THR A 4 -7.72 -7.51 25.12
C THR A 4 -6.26 -7.02 25.18
N PRO A 5 -5.52 -7.35 26.26
CA PRO A 5 -4.08 -7.06 26.37
C PRO A 5 -3.24 -7.63 25.22
N GLU A 6 -3.59 -8.80 24.70
CA GLU A 6 -2.90 -9.47 23.59
C GLU A 6 -3.11 -8.70 22.28
N GLU A 7 -4.31 -8.20 22.03
CA GLU A 7 -4.59 -7.33 20.89
C GLU A 7 -3.85 -5.99 20.99
N TRP A 8 -3.70 -5.46 22.22
CA TRP A 8 -2.88 -4.26 22.47
C TRP A 8 -1.39 -4.52 22.23
N ALA A 9 -0.87 -5.68 22.65
CA ALA A 9 0.51 -6.09 22.41
C ALA A 9 0.78 -6.31 20.91
N GLY A 10 -0.13 -6.97 20.19
CA GLY A 10 -0.05 -7.15 18.74
C GLY A 10 -0.08 -5.82 17.98
N LEU A 11 -0.91 -4.87 18.43
CA LEU A 11 -0.93 -3.52 17.88
C LEU A 11 0.38 -2.78 18.16
N ALA A 12 0.89 -2.82 19.40
CA ALA A 12 2.14 -2.17 19.79
C ALA A 12 3.33 -2.68 18.96
N LEU A 13 3.45 -3.99 18.77
CA LEU A 13 4.43 -4.61 17.87
C LEU A 13 4.28 -4.11 16.42
N THR A 14 3.05 -4.05 15.91
CA THR A 14 2.78 -3.59 14.54
C THR A 14 3.23 -2.15 14.33
N VAL A 15 2.97 -1.28 15.30
CA VAL A 15 3.28 0.15 15.19
C VAL A 15 4.69 0.51 15.70
N GLY A 16 5.42 -0.45 16.27
CA GLY A 16 6.76 -0.23 16.84
C GLY A 16 6.74 0.60 18.12
N LEU A 17 5.70 0.44 18.94
CA LEU A 17 5.64 1.00 20.29
C LEU A 17 6.24 0.00 21.27
N ASP A 18 7.24 0.43 22.05
CA ASP A 18 7.80 -0.35 23.16
C ASP A 18 6.84 -0.42 24.38
N PHE A 19 5.64 0.14 24.26
CA PHE A 19 4.69 0.26 25.35
C PHE A 19 3.51 -0.70 25.18
N VAL A 20 3.47 -1.73 26.02
CA VAL A 20 2.28 -2.55 26.27
C VAL A 20 1.67 -2.08 27.59
N PRO A 21 0.43 -1.52 27.59
CA PRO A 21 -0.17 -1.03 28.82
C PRO A 21 -0.51 -2.18 29.77
N PHE A 22 0.12 -2.21 30.95
CA PHE A 22 -0.21 -3.15 32.03
C PHE A 22 -0.75 -2.42 33.28
N GLY A 23 -1.44 -3.15 34.17
CA GLY A 23 -1.84 -2.66 35.50
C GLY A 23 -2.85 -1.50 35.49
N LYS A 24 -2.53 -0.40 36.20
CA LYS A 24 -3.42 0.79 36.32
C LYS A 24 -3.71 1.45 34.97
N ALA A 25 -2.76 1.42 34.02
CA ALA A 25 -2.95 1.94 32.67
C ALA A 25 -3.98 1.12 31.89
N LEU A 26 -3.96 -0.22 32.05
CA LEU A 26 -4.97 -1.10 31.49
C LEU A 26 -6.35 -0.80 32.11
N LYS A 27 -6.46 -0.69 33.43
CA LYS A 27 -7.72 -0.32 34.12
C LYS A 27 -8.33 1.01 33.62
N PHE A 28 -7.50 1.97 33.22
CA PHE A 28 -7.93 3.25 32.65
C PHE A 28 -8.46 3.11 31.21
N LEU A 29 -7.96 2.13 30.45
CA LEU A 29 -8.42 1.79 29.10
C LEU A 29 -9.72 0.96 29.09
N ILE A 30 -10.06 0.29 30.19
CA ILE A 30 -11.30 -0.52 30.32
C ILE A 30 -12.38 0.11 31.22
N GLY A 31 -12.10 1.20 31.93
CA GLY A 31 -13.04 1.88 32.84
C GLY A 31 -13.98 2.92 32.20
N PRO A 32 -14.74 3.72 32.98
CA PRO A 32 -15.73 4.68 32.46
C PRO A 32 -15.14 5.81 31.58
N GLY A 33 -13.85 6.13 31.74
CA GLY A 33 -13.10 7.05 30.86
C GLY A 33 -12.66 6.45 29.51
N LYS A 34 -12.96 5.16 29.26
CA LYS A 34 -12.54 4.36 28.10
C LYS A 34 -12.74 5.06 26.78
N LYS A 35 -13.90 5.67 26.53
CA LYS A 35 -14.20 6.32 25.23
C LYS A 35 -13.25 7.47 24.92
N VAL A 36 -12.96 8.34 25.90
CA VAL A 36 -12.09 9.51 25.71
C VAL A 36 -10.63 9.08 25.55
N VAL A 37 -10.18 8.14 26.38
CA VAL A 37 -8.80 7.63 26.33
C VAL A 37 -8.59 6.82 25.04
N HIS A 38 -9.54 5.98 24.64
CA HIS A 38 -9.50 5.28 23.35
C HIS A 38 -9.46 6.24 22.18
N GLY A 39 -10.21 7.35 22.22
CA GLY A 39 -10.16 8.38 21.19
C GLY A 39 -8.75 8.99 21.05
N LYS A 40 -8.14 9.38 22.18
CA LYS A 40 -6.78 9.95 22.19
C LYS A 40 -5.72 8.94 21.72
N VAL A 41 -5.77 7.70 22.21
CA VAL A 41 -4.83 6.65 21.82
C VAL A 41 -5.00 6.29 20.34
N LYS A 42 -6.24 6.17 19.86
CA LYS A 42 -6.54 5.94 18.42
C LYS A 42 -5.95 7.05 17.56
N ASN A 43 -6.14 8.31 17.94
CA ASN A 43 -5.62 9.45 17.18
C ASN A 43 -4.09 9.47 17.16
N LEU A 44 -3.45 9.19 18.31
CA LEU A 44 -1.99 9.08 18.40
C LEU A 44 -1.46 7.97 17.48
N LEU A 45 -2.07 6.79 17.54
CA LEU A 45 -1.72 5.66 16.67
C LEU A 45 -1.87 6.03 15.20
N ILE A 46 -3.01 6.59 14.79
CA ILE A 46 -3.23 7.06 13.41
C ILE A 46 -2.14 8.07 12.99
N GLY A 47 -1.73 8.96 13.89
CA GLY A 47 -0.64 9.91 13.63
C GLY A 47 0.71 9.23 13.40
N LEU A 48 1.06 8.26 14.25
CA LEU A 48 2.31 7.48 14.12
C LEU A 48 2.34 6.67 12.82
N LEU A 49 1.21 6.05 12.49
CA LEU A 49 0.98 5.26 11.29
C LEU A 49 1.20 6.11 10.03
N LYS A 50 0.50 7.24 9.93
CA LYS A 50 0.70 8.24 8.85
C LYS A 50 2.15 8.71 8.73
N LYS A 51 2.83 8.95 9.87
CA LYS A 51 4.24 9.36 9.87
C LYS A 51 5.14 8.27 9.31
N ARG A 52 4.88 7.00 9.65
CA ARG A 52 5.62 5.84 9.15
C ARG A 52 5.35 5.59 7.66
N GLU A 53 4.10 5.67 7.21
CA GLU A 53 3.74 5.59 5.78
C GLU A 53 4.49 6.66 4.98
N LYS A 54 4.44 7.92 5.44
CA LYS A 54 5.17 9.03 4.81
C LYS A 54 6.67 8.74 4.73
N LYS A 55 7.28 8.21 5.80
CA LYS A 55 8.70 7.84 5.82
C LYS A 55 9.03 6.74 4.80
N ILE A 56 8.21 5.69 4.73
CA ILE A 56 8.40 4.58 3.79
C ILE A 56 8.25 5.06 2.34
N CYS A 57 7.17 5.78 2.05
CA CYS A 57 6.91 6.35 0.72
C CYS A 57 8.06 7.30 0.30
N THR A 58 8.46 8.22 1.17
CA THR A 58 9.58 9.13 0.89
C THR A 58 10.89 8.38 0.61
N LYS A 59 11.22 7.36 1.41
CA LYS A 59 12.41 6.53 1.19
C LYS A 59 12.35 5.80 -0.16
N PHE A 60 11.20 5.21 -0.47
CA PHE A 60 10.97 4.54 -1.74
C PHE A 60 11.15 5.49 -2.94
N LEU A 61 10.45 6.63 -2.94
CA LEU A 61 10.51 7.63 -4.00
C LEU A 61 11.93 8.15 -4.26
N LYS A 62 12.72 8.37 -3.19
CA LYS A 62 14.13 8.76 -3.32
C LYS A 62 14.99 7.75 -4.08
N SER A 63 14.62 6.47 -4.03
CA SER A 63 15.36 5.38 -4.69
C SER A 63 14.76 4.94 -6.02
N LEU A 64 13.56 5.40 -6.34
CA LEU A 64 12.82 4.96 -7.51
C LEU A 64 13.38 5.64 -8.76
N ASN A 65 13.78 4.83 -9.74
CA ASN A 65 14.21 5.33 -11.04
C ASN A 65 13.03 6.04 -11.73
N LYS A 66 13.33 7.04 -12.55
CA LYS A 66 12.34 7.82 -13.30
C LYS A 66 11.92 7.14 -14.61
N ARG A 67 12.65 6.13 -15.08
CA ARG A 67 12.32 5.40 -16.32
C ARG A 67 11.94 3.96 -16.03
N ILE A 68 10.86 3.50 -16.68
CA ILE A 68 10.47 2.09 -16.67
C ILE A 68 11.53 1.21 -17.35
N SER A 69 11.68 -0.01 -16.87
CA SER A 69 12.46 -1.03 -17.58
C SER A 69 11.61 -1.64 -18.69
N ILE A 70 11.91 -1.32 -19.95
CA ILE A 70 11.16 -1.81 -21.13
C ILE A 70 11.04 -3.34 -21.11
N GLN A 71 12.17 -4.04 -20.91
CA GLN A 71 12.21 -5.51 -20.88
C GLN A 71 11.32 -6.08 -19.77
N LYS A 72 11.35 -5.51 -18.56
CA LYS A 72 10.51 -5.99 -17.46
C LYS A 72 9.05 -5.64 -17.68
N GLN A 73 8.78 -4.45 -18.23
CA GLN A 73 7.44 -3.93 -18.47
C GLN A 73 6.73 -4.68 -19.59
N ALA A 74 7.44 -5.19 -20.60
CA ALA A 74 6.85 -5.95 -21.70
C ALA A 74 5.96 -7.12 -21.21
N ARG A 75 6.31 -7.75 -20.09
CA ARG A 75 5.50 -8.82 -19.45
C ARG A 75 4.18 -8.36 -18.85
N HIS A 76 3.94 -7.04 -18.86
CA HIS A 76 2.80 -6.34 -18.27
C HIS A 76 2.22 -5.30 -19.24
N VAL A 77 2.38 -5.48 -20.55
CA VAL A 77 1.75 -4.65 -21.60
C VAL A 77 0.85 -5.51 -22.46
N ALA A 78 -0.28 -4.97 -22.92
CA ALA A 78 -1.23 -5.66 -23.79
C ALA A 78 -0.51 -6.26 -25.02
N GLY A 79 -0.88 -7.48 -25.40
CA GLY A 79 -0.26 -8.22 -26.52
C GLY A 79 1.00 -9.00 -26.15
N THR A 80 1.80 -8.54 -25.18
CA THR A 80 3.03 -9.23 -24.72
C THR A 80 2.94 -9.73 -23.27
N ALA A 81 1.85 -9.38 -22.57
CA ALA A 81 1.66 -9.76 -21.18
C ALA A 81 1.59 -11.28 -21.00
N GLU A 82 2.15 -11.73 -19.89
CA GLU A 82 2.07 -13.15 -19.51
C GLU A 82 0.60 -13.57 -19.33
N LYS A 83 0.26 -14.75 -19.86
CA LYS A 83 -1.11 -15.27 -19.86
C LYS A 83 -1.67 -15.33 -18.43
N GLY A 84 -2.84 -14.74 -18.22
CA GLY A 84 -3.52 -14.71 -16.93
C GLY A 84 -3.00 -13.68 -15.92
N LYS A 85 -2.16 -12.74 -16.34
CA LYS A 85 -1.69 -11.61 -15.51
C LYS A 85 -2.24 -10.28 -16.02
N GLY A 86 -2.34 -9.32 -15.10
CA GLY A 86 -2.76 -7.95 -15.43
C GLY A 86 -1.74 -7.23 -16.32
N PHE A 87 -2.24 -6.27 -17.10
CA PHE A 87 -1.48 -5.55 -18.13
C PHE A 87 -1.89 -4.08 -18.27
N MET A 88 -0.93 -3.23 -18.58
CA MET A 88 -1.10 -1.87 -19.06
C MET A 88 -1.48 -1.89 -20.55
N HIS A 89 -2.15 -0.86 -21.06
CA HIS A 89 -2.47 -0.80 -22.49
C HIS A 89 -1.22 -0.56 -23.35
N SER A 90 -0.25 0.20 -22.83
CA SER A 90 0.98 0.56 -23.55
C SER A 90 2.17 0.75 -22.59
N LEU A 91 3.37 0.89 -23.15
CA LEU A 91 4.56 1.27 -22.38
C LEU A 91 4.46 2.72 -21.90
N GLU A 92 3.85 3.57 -22.70
CA GLU A 92 3.63 5.00 -22.46
C GLU A 92 2.71 5.19 -21.24
N ASP A 93 1.63 4.40 -21.13
CA ASP A 93 0.75 4.43 -19.95
C ASP A 93 1.49 4.00 -18.69
N ALA A 94 2.37 3.01 -18.79
CA ALA A 94 3.21 2.58 -17.67
C ALA A 94 4.18 3.71 -17.24
N GLN A 95 4.81 4.39 -18.20
CA GLN A 95 5.66 5.53 -17.91
C GLN A 95 4.86 6.70 -17.30
N ALA A 96 3.66 6.97 -17.79
CA ALA A 96 2.78 8.01 -17.26
C ALA A 96 2.38 7.75 -15.79
N VAL A 97 2.17 6.48 -15.39
CA VAL A 97 1.97 6.11 -13.99
C VAL A 97 3.20 6.45 -13.15
N LEU A 98 4.40 6.10 -13.63
CA LEU A 98 5.65 6.39 -12.94
C LEU A 98 5.89 7.90 -12.80
N ASP A 99 5.61 8.66 -13.85
CA ASP A 99 5.74 10.13 -13.86
C ASP A 99 4.75 10.78 -12.89
N ALA A 100 3.50 10.32 -12.85
CA ALA A 100 2.50 10.81 -11.89
C ALA A 100 2.93 10.58 -10.44
N ILE A 101 3.59 9.45 -10.15
CA ILE A 101 4.15 9.15 -8.83
C ILE A 101 5.27 10.12 -8.47
N HIS A 102 6.23 10.35 -9.37
CA HIS A 102 7.32 11.30 -9.15
C HIS A 102 6.83 12.75 -9.02
N ALA A 103 5.76 13.11 -9.74
CA ALA A 103 5.13 14.42 -9.67
C ALA A 103 4.26 14.64 -8.42
N GLY A 104 4.10 13.63 -7.56
CA GLY A 104 3.22 13.70 -6.38
C GLY A 104 1.72 13.76 -6.72
N LYS A 105 1.34 13.36 -7.94
CA LYS A 105 -0.05 13.28 -8.42
C LYS A 105 -0.71 11.93 -8.15
N ALA A 106 0.05 10.97 -7.61
CA ALA A 106 -0.42 9.65 -7.23
C ALA A 106 -0.69 9.57 -5.71
N GLU A 107 -1.73 8.83 -5.33
CA GLU A 107 -2.02 8.51 -3.94
C GLU A 107 -1.28 7.22 -3.56
N PHE A 108 -0.43 7.27 -2.54
CA PHE A 108 0.14 6.06 -1.95
C PHE A 108 -0.91 5.37 -1.09
N ILE A 109 -1.27 4.12 -1.42
CA ILE A 109 -2.34 3.38 -0.72
C ILE A 109 -1.82 2.18 0.08
N GLY A 110 -0.49 1.97 0.13
CA GLY A 110 0.17 1.03 1.02
C GLY A 110 1.13 0.08 0.33
N VAL A 111 1.39 -1.06 0.99
CA VAL A 111 2.37 -2.06 0.54
C VAL A 111 1.68 -3.42 0.37
N SER A 112 1.96 -4.07 -0.76
CA SER A 112 1.47 -5.43 -1.03
C SER A 112 2.16 -6.47 -0.14
N LYS A 113 1.57 -7.67 -0.03
CA LYS A 113 2.18 -8.79 0.72
C LYS A 113 3.60 -9.15 0.23
N ALA A 114 3.89 -8.89 -1.05
CA ALA A 114 5.20 -9.11 -1.66
C ALA A 114 6.19 -7.94 -1.45
N GLY A 115 5.82 -6.91 -0.66
CA GLY A 115 6.68 -5.76 -0.36
C GLY A 115 6.69 -4.67 -1.44
N HIS A 116 5.85 -4.77 -2.48
CA HIS A 116 5.75 -3.74 -3.51
C HIS A 116 4.86 -2.58 -3.07
N GLN A 117 5.31 -1.35 -3.31
CA GLN A 117 4.55 -0.14 -3.07
C GLN A 117 3.40 -0.04 -4.05
N VAL A 118 2.23 0.36 -3.56
CA VAL A 118 1.00 0.42 -4.34
C VAL A 118 0.46 1.84 -4.33
N PHE A 119 0.13 2.32 -5.53
CA PHE A 119 -0.37 3.68 -5.76
C PHE A 119 -1.68 3.64 -6.52
N ARG A 120 -2.54 4.61 -6.25
CA ARG A 120 -3.69 4.94 -7.08
C ARG A 120 -3.35 6.17 -7.93
N VAL A 121 -3.58 6.08 -9.24
CA VAL A 121 -3.30 7.16 -10.18
C VAL A 121 -4.55 7.49 -10.97
N ASN A 122 -5.10 8.67 -10.75
CA ASN A 122 -6.30 9.11 -11.46
C ASN A 122 -5.98 9.43 -12.92
N GLY A 123 -6.89 9.08 -13.83
CA GLY A 123 -6.76 9.34 -15.27
C GLY A 123 -5.98 8.30 -16.08
N ILE A 124 -5.31 7.33 -15.43
CA ILE A 124 -4.63 6.22 -16.10
C ILE A 124 -5.25 4.91 -15.66
N THR A 125 -5.47 4.00 -16.62
CA THR A 125 -6.08 2.71 -16.32
C THR A 125 -5.30 1.56 -16.92
N GLY A 126 -5.29 0.44 -16.21
CA GLY A 126 -4.85 -0.85 -16.73
C GLY A 126 -5.90 -1.92 -16.49
N THR A 127 -5.57 -3.14 -16.85
CA THR A 127 -6.43 -4.31 -16.67
C THR A 127 -5.84 -5.22 -15.62
N HIS A 128 -6.54 -5.40 -14.51
CA HIS A 128 -6.24 -6.42 -13.52
C HIS A 128 -6.80 -7.76 -13.98
N VAL A 129 -5.95 -8.80 -14.00
CA VAL A 129 -6.35 -10.19 -14.28
C VAL A 129 -5.80 -11.05 -13.16
N ASN A 130 -6.65 -11.92 -12.62
CA ASN A 130 -6.30 -12.92 -11.63
C ASN A 130 -7.12 -14.19 -11.88
N VAL A 131 -6.51 -15.15 -12.58
CA VAL A 131 -7.17 -16.42 -12.95
C VAL A 131 -7.59 -17.24 -11.73
N ARG A 132 -6.82 -17.19 -10.63
CA ARG A 132 -7.14 -17.92 -9.40
C ARG A 132 -8.41 -17.39 -8.73
N GLU A 133 -8.64 -16.08 -8.82
CA GLU A 133 -9.84 -15.41 -8.31
C GLU A 133 -10.95 -15.31 -9.36
N LYS A 134 -10.81 -15.98 -10.51
CA LYS A 134 -11.75 -15.90 -11.66
C LYS A 134 -11.97 -14.47 -12.19
N VAL A 135 -11.00 -13.58 -11.99
CA VAL A 135 -11.00 -12.23 -12.54
C VAL A 135 -10.34 -12.27 -13.91
N ILE A 136 -11.15 -12.21 -14.97
CA ILE A 136 -10.69 -12.32 -16.36
C ILE A 136 -10.30 -10.98 -17.01
N GLY A 137 -10.53 -9.86 -16.31
CA GLY A 137 -10.20 -8.53 -16.80
C GLY A 137 -11.03 -7.47 -16.10
N GLN A 138 -10.44 -6.81 -15.11
CA GLN A 138 -11.08 -5.73 -14.35
C GLN A 138 -10.30 -4.44 -14.57
N ARG A 139 -10.98 -3.39 -15.05
CA ARG A 139 -10.36 -2.06 -15.17
C ARG A 139 -9.93 -1.57 -13.79
N THR A 140 -8.71 -1.05 -13.70
CA THR A 140 -8.14 -0.56 -12.45
C THR A 140 -7.30 0.69 -12.69
N ASN A 141 -7.24 1.55 -11.70
CA ASN A 141 -6.31 2.68 -11.62
C ASN A 141 -5.32 2.52 -10.45
N VAL A 142 -5.18 1.27 -9.98
CA VAL A 142 -4.32 0.89 -8.86
C VAL A 142 -3.16 0.07 -9.39
N PHE A 143 -1.95 0.49 -9.05
CA PHE A 143 -0.72 -0.05 -9.62
C PHE A 143 0.29 -0.40 -8.53
N ALA A 144 0.81 -1.62 -8.58
CA ALA A 144 1.96 -2.02 -7.79
C ALA A 144 3.25 -1.72 -8.57
N ILE A 145 4.22 -1.11 -7.89
CA ILE A 145 5.53 -0.77 -8.46
C ILE A 145 6.54 -1.84 -8.05
N LYS A 146 7.06 -2.58 -9.03
CA LYS A 146 8.04 -3.64 -8.80
C LYS A 146 9.44 -3.15 -9.10
N GLY A 147 10.30 -3.20 -8.08
CA GLY A 147 11.71 -2.77 -8.18
C GLY A 147 11.87 -1.25 -8.19
N THR A 148 13.03 -0.78 -7.76
CA THR A 148 13.36 0.65 -7.72
C THR A 148 14.35 1.04 -8.82
N ILE A 149 15.37 0.21 -9.07
CA ILE A 149 16.40 0.46 -10.10
C ILE A 149 15.86 0.26 -11.52
N ASN A 150 15.14 -0.85 -11.71
CA ASN A 150 14.53 -1.26 -12.98
C ASN A 150 13.02 -1.44 -12.74
N PRO A 151 12.27 -0.34 -12.61
CA PRO A 151 10.88 -0.39 -12.19
C PRO A 151 9.98 -0.95 -13.30
N SER A 152 8.94 -1.66 -12.89
CA SER A 152 7.82 -2.05 -13.74
C SER A 152 6.49 -1.87 -13.01
N ILE A 153 5.47 -1.45 -13.76
CA ILE A 153 4.12 -1.15 -13.31
C ILE A 153 3.22 -2.34 -13.55
N VAL A 154 2.51 -2.77 -12.50
CA VAL A 154 1.60 -3.91 -12.56
C VAL A 154 0.21 -3.49 -12.09
N PRO A 155 -0.83 -3.56 -12.94
CA PRO A 155 -2.21 -3.33 -12.51
C PRO A 155 -2.63 -4.34 -11.44
N THR A 156 -3.23 -3.84 -10.37
CA THR A 156 -3.72 -4.65 -9.25
C THR A 156 -5.20 -4.38 -8.98
N LYS A 157 -5.77 -5.16 -8.05
CA LYS A 157 -7.19 -5.11 -7.69
C LYS A 157 -7.63 -3.66 -7.33
N PRO A 158 -8.76 -3.14 -7.86
CA PRO A 158 -9.21 -1.77 -7.59
C PRO A 158 -9.51 -1.46 -6.12
N ASP A 159 -10.02 -2.45 -5.39
CA ASP A 159 -10.32 -2.43 -3.95
C ASP A 159 -9.12 -2.91 -3.11
N PHE A 160 -7.89 -2.68 -3.58
CA PHE A 160 -6.66 -3.14 -2.96
C PHE A 160 -6.66 -2.93 -1.43
N LYS A 161 -6.51 -4.03 -0.70
CA LYS A 161 -6.33 -4.03 0.74
C LYS A 161 -4.84 -4.21 1.04
N PRO A 162 -4.16 -3.21 1.61
CA PRO A 162 -2.74 -3.33 1.88
C PRO A 162 -2.51 -4.40 2.95
N PHE A 163 -1.46 -5.21 2.79
CA PHE A 163 -1.10 -6.25 3.77
C PHE A 163 -0.71 -5.62 5.10
N PHE A 164 -0.02 -4.48 5.01
CA PHE A 164 0.09 -3.54 6.11
C PHE A 164 -0.76 -2.31 5.79
N ARG A 165 -1.92 -2.16 6.46
CA ARG A 165 -2.35 -0.82 6.85
C ARG A 165 -1.36 -0.41 7.94
N ILE A 166 -0.34 0.36 7.55
CA ILE A 166 0.53 0.98 8.53
C ILE A 166 -0.28 2.18 9.00
#